data_AF-A0A3D0W2E2-F1
#
_entry.id   AF-A0A3D0W2E2-F1
#
_cell.length_a   1.000
_cell.length_b   1.000
_cell.length_c   1.000
_cell.angle_alpha   90.00
_cell.angle_beta   90.00
_cell.angle_gamma   90.00
#
_symmetry.space_group_name_H-M   'P 1'
#
loop_
_entity.id
_entity.type
_entity.pdbx_description
1 polymer ?
#
loop_
_entity_poly.entity_id
_entity_poly.type
_entity_poly.pdbx_seq_one_letter_code
_entity_poly.pdbx_strand_id
1 'polypeptide(L)'
;MYLKKLKYPEYFQGNNKKDNYFEGWYYKLVSKDQSYTIAFIPGVSLVTDDAHAFIQVFISHGTGTEVNLKTFYFRFEMKDFSYGHEDFWMKIGKNYFSKEKIEISLMNDQIELSGRIGLYELTPLKRTLLMPNIMGFFGYFNFMECYHGVVSMNHTLNGNLRVNNKSVVFNTGKGYIEKDWGKSFPRAYVWLQSNHFTDSNTSLLFSYADIPFLGLYFKGLIVNLIINKKEYRFATYNGAKIKIEEIKDGSVSYVIKKGPYLLEIDAVSTVQIGLASPKNGKMIEQIKEGLSGTIHIKFYRKKVLILEDTGLHAGIEIMKR
;
A
#
# COMPACT_ATOMS: atom_id res chain seq x y z
N MET A 1 -17.66 -14.50 11.10
CA MET A 1 -16.82 -14.06 9.95
C MET A 1 -16.53 -12.55 9.92
N TYR A 2 -17.51 -11.65 10.13
CA TYR A 2 -17.29 -10.19 10.02
C TYR A 2 -16.20 -9.62 10.95
N LEU A 3 -16.23 -9.96 12.25
CA LEU A 3 -15.22 -9.49 13.21
C LEU A 3 -13.79 -9.95 12.90
N LYS A 4 -13.62 -11.14 12.31
CA LYS A 4 -12.33 -11.66 11.86
C LYS A 4 -11.80 -10.76 10.73
N LYS A 5 -12.60 -10.57 9.69
CA LYS A 5 -12.26 -9.74 8.53
C LYS A 5 -12.03 -8.26 8.86
N LEU A 6 -12.69 -7.73 9.89
CA LEU A 6 -12.46 -6.37 10.38
C LEU A 6 -11.05 -6.21 10.98
N LYS A 7 -10.66 -7.16 11.85
CA LYS A 7 -9.36 -7.14 12.54
C LYS A 7 -8.23 -7.55 11.61
N TYR A 8 -8.48 -8.49 10.71
CA TYR A 8 -7.52 -9.03 9.76
C TYR A 8 -7.92 -8.59 8.35
N PRO A 9 -7.57 -7.35 7.95
CA PRO A 9 -8.00 -6.81 6.67
C PRO A 9 -7.47 -7.63 5.49
N GLU A 10 -6.40 -8.41 5.66
CA GLU A 10 -5.84 -9.27 4.62
C GLU A 10 -6.86 -10.25 4.01
N TYR A 11 -7.84 -10.74 4.79
CA TYR A 11 -8.82 -11.70 4.30
C TYR A 11 -9.73 -11.13 3.22
N PHE A 12 -10.05 -11.93 2.20
CA PHE A 12 -10.96 -11.54 1.13
C PHE A 12 -12.31 -11.05 1.68
N GLN A 13 -12.73 -9.85 1.30
CA GLN A 13 -13.92 -9.14 1.79
C GLN A 13 -15.10 -9.28 0.81
N GLY A 14 -14.82 -9.53 -0.46
CA GLY A 14 -15.76 -9.54 -1.58
C GLY A 14 -16.63 -10.79 -1.72
N ASN A 15 -16.60 -11.75 -0.79
CA ASN A 15 -17.26 -13.06 -0.95
C ASN A 15 -18.79 -12.99 -1.14
N ASN A 16 -19.43 -11.88 -0.75
CA ASN A 16 -20.86 -11.64 -0.93
C ASN A 16 -21.15 -10.51 -1.93
N LYS A 17 -20.14 -10.04 -2.67
CA LYS A 17 -20.24 -8.95 -3.64
C LYS A 17 -20.41 -9.53 -5.03
N LYS A 18 -21.24 -8.88 -5.84
CA LYS A 18 -21.57 -9.32 -7.21
C LYS A 18 -21.30 -8.27 -8.28
N ASP A 19 -21.28 -7.00 -7.88
CA ASP A 19 -21.14 -5.86 -8.79
C ASP A 19 -20.59 -4.64 -8.03
N ASN A 20 -20.10 -3.64 -8.77
CA ASN A 20 -19.53 -2.39 -8.29
C ASN A 20 -18.52 -2.58 -7.16
N TYR A 21 -17.65 -3.58 -7.30
CA TYR A 21 -16.70 -3.94 -6.25
C TYR A 21 -15.31 -4.20 -6.80
N PHE A 22 -14.30 -3.67 -6.11
CA PHE A 22 -12.90 -4.04 -6.32
C PHE A 22 -12.29 -4.46 -4.99
N GLU A 23 -11.25 -5.27 -5.08
CA GLU A 23 -10.39 -5.61 -3.94
C GLU A 23 -9.00 -5.96 -4.43
N GLY A 24 -7.98 -5.31 -3.87
CA GLY A 24 -6.59 -5.47 -4.27
C GLY A 24 -5.65 -5.43 -3.07
N TRP A 25 -4.58 -6.21 -3.14
CA TRP A 25 -3.53 -6.26 -2.12
C TRP A 25 -2.25 -5.75 -2.74
N TYR A 26 -1.57 -4.82 -2.09
CA TYR A 26 -0.34 -4.23 -2.58
C TYR A 26 0.83 -4.84 -1.81
N TYR A 27 1.63 -5.67 -2.49
CA TYR A 27 2.87 -6.25 -1.97
C TYR A 27 4.05 -5.54 -2.59
N LYS A 28 4.73 -4.69 -1.83
CA LYS A 28 5.96 -4.03 -2.27
C LYS A 28 7.17 -4.74 -1.72
N LEU A 29 8.13 -5.00 -2.60
CA LEU A 29 9.38 -5.70 -2.32
C LEU A 29 10.54 -4.85 -2.82
N VAL A 30 11.56 -4.66 -1.97
CA VAL A 30 12.81 -4.02 -2.36
C VAL A 30 13.93 -5.04 -2.29
N SER A 31 14.71 -5.16 -3.37
CA SER A 31 15.81 -6.11 -3.48
C SER A 31 16.93 -5.81 -2.48
N LYS A 32 17.79 -6.80 -2.24
CA LYS A 32 18.90 -6.68 -1.28
C LYS A 32 19.84 -5.51 -1.61
N ASP A 33 20.17 -5.38 -2.89
CA ASP A 33 21.02 -4.33 -3.44
C ASP A 33 20.26 -3.02 -3.71
N GLN A 34 18.96 -2.99 -3.42
CA GLN A 34 18.07 -1.84 -3.62
C GLN A 34 17.99 -1.34 -5.06
N SER A 35 18.43 -2.15 -6.04
CA SER A 35 18.35 -1.80 -7.47
C SER A 35 16.97 -2.08 -8.07
N TYR A 36 16.16 -2.90 -7.40
CA TYR A 36 14.78 -3.21 -7.79
C TYR A 36 13.82 -2.92 -6.64
N THR A 37 12.76 -2.19 -6.98
CA THR A 37 11.53 -2.15 -6.19
C THR A 37 10.41 -2.71 -7.06
N ILE A 38 9.77 -3.79 -6.62
CA ILE A 38 8.68 -4.45 -7.33
C ILE A 38 7.45 -4.44 -6.45
N ALA A 39 6.34 -3.91 -6.96
CA ALA A 39 5.02 -4.09 -6.36
C ALA A 39 4.20 -5.10 -7.16
N PHE A 40 3.68 -6.12 -6.49
CA PHE A 40 2.65 -7.00 -7.01
C PHE A 40 1.30 -6.62 -6.41
N ILE A 41 0.31 -6.41 -7.26
CA ILE A 41 -1.03 -5.99 -6.90
C ILE A 41 -2.03 -7.03 -7.42
N PRO A 42 -2.12 -8.22 -6.80
CA PRO A 42 -3.22 -9.15 -7.08
C PRO A 42 -4.55 -8.54 -6.63
N GLY A 43 -5.61 -8.79 -7.40
CA GLY A 43 -6.93 -8.30 -7.06
C GLY A 43 -8.06 -8.90 -7.90
N VAL A 44 -9.27 -8.48 -7.59
CA VAL A 44 -10.48 -8.78 -8.36
C VAL A 44 -11.26 -7.50 -8.63
N SER A 45 -11.87 -7.46 -9.81
CA SER A 45 -12.87 -6.47 -10.20
C SER A 45 -14.17 -7.23 -10.46
N LEU A 46 -15.20 -6.95 -9.67
CA LEU A 46 -16.51 -7.56 -9.78
C LEU A 46 -17.47 -6.50 -10.30
N VAL A 47 -17.68 -6.51 -11.61
CA VAL A 47 -18.61 -5.62 -12.30
C VAL A 47 -19.43 -6.42 -13.30
N THR A 48 -20.70 -6.06 -13.43
CA THR A 48 -21.58 -6.63 -14.45
C THR A 48 -20.91 -6.50 -15.83
N ASP A 49 -20.79 -7.62 -16.54
CA ASP A 49 -20.18 -7.77 -17.87
C ASP A 49 -18.65 -7.62 -18.00
N ASP A 50 -17.92 -7.37 -16.91
CA ASP A 50 -16.45 -7.31 -16.94
C ASP A 50 -15.79 -7.87 -15.65
N ALA A 51 -16.39 -8.89 -15.05
CA ALA A 51 -15.84 -9.51 -13.85
C ALA A 51 -14.56 -10.30 -14.16
N HIS A 52 -13.45 -9.95 -13.50
CA HIS A 52 -12.16 -10.59 -13.72
C HIS A 52 -11.26 -10.51 -12.49
N ALA A 53 -10.32 -11.46 -12.42
CA ALA A 53 -9.18 -11.36 -11.52
C ALA A 53 -8.00 -10.74 -12.27
N PHE A 54 -7.09 -10.11 -11.54
CA PHE A 54 -5.92 -9.49 -12.14
C PHE A 54 -4.70 -9.55 -11.23
N ILE A 55 -3.53 -9.42 -11.85
CA ILE A 55 -2.29 -9.08 -11.16
C ILE A 55 -1.68 -7.89 -11.89
N GLN A 56 -1.68 -6.73 -11.24
CA GLN A 56 -0.94 -5.57 -11.72
C GLN A 56 0.47 -5.61 -11.13
N VAL A 57 1.50 -5.42 -11.96
CA VAL A 57 2.90 -5.44 -11.56
C VAL A 57 3.50 -4.07 -11.84
N PHE A 58 4.17 -3.49 -10.85
CA PHE A 58 4.90 -2.24 -10.98
C PHE A 58 6.36 -2.46 -10.63
N ILE A 59 7.26 -2.22 -11.57
CA ILE A 59 8.70 -2.40 -11.42
C ILE A 59 9.38 -1.05 -11.54
N SER A 60 10.16 -0.72 -10.53
CA SER A 60 11.18 0.32 -10.56
C SER A 60 12.55 -0.34 -10.58
N HIS A 61 13.36 -0.02 -11.58
CA HIS A 61 14.74 -0.51 -11.70
C HIS A 61 15.71 0.66 -11.89
N GLY A 62 16.77 0.68 -11.10
CA GLY A 62 17.78 1.72 -11.10
C GLY A 62 18.14 2.17 -9.69
N THR A 63 19.17 3.01 -9.59
CA THR A 63 19.64 3.56 -8.32
C THR A 63 19.82 5.06 -8.46
N GLY A 64 19.40 5.84 -7.44
CA GLY A 64 19.53 7.29 -7.48
C GLY A 64 18.51 7.95 -8.41
N THR A 65 18.97 8.85 -9.28
CA THR A 65 18.11 9.65 -10.16
C THR A 65 17.75 8.97 -11.48
N GLU A 66 18.48 7.93 -11.86
CA GLU A 66 18.22 7.16 -13.08
C GLU A 66 17.36 5.95 -12.76
N VAL A 67 16.04 6.16 -12.79
CA VAL A 67 15.04 5.13 -12.48
C VAL A 67 14.18 4.87 -13.70
N ASN A 68 14.07 3.60 -14.09
CA ASN A 68 13.14 3.14 -15.10
C ASN A 68 11.91 2.52 -14.42
N LEU A 69 10.73 3.03 -14.77
CA LEU A 69 9.45 2.53 -14.30
C LEU A 69 8.76 1.72 -15.40
N LYS A 70 8.23 0.55 -15.05
CA LYS A 70 7.41 -0.29 -15.94
C LYS A 70 6.20 -0.83 -15.20
N THR A 71 5.06 -0.84 -15.87
CA THR A 71 3.83 -1.43 -15.34
C THR A 71 3.26 -2.47 -16.29
N PHE A 72 2.66 -3.51 -15.74
CA PHE A 72 2.04 -4.60 -16.49
C PHE A 72 0.72 -4.97 -15.83
N TYR A 73 -0.29 -5.33 -16.62
CA TYR A 73 -1.60 -5.72 -16.13
C TYR A 73 -1.98 -7.09 -16.70
N PHE A 74 -1.97 -8.12 -15.86
CA PHE A 74 -2.33 -9.48 -16.26
C PHE A 74 -3.78 -9.76 -15.88
N ARG A 75 -4.61 -10.11 -16.86
CA ARG A 75 -6.02 -10.46 -16.66
C ARG A 75 -6.19 -11.98 -16.60
N PHE A 76 -7.10 -12.40 -15.72
CA PHE A 76 -7.45 -13.80 -15.48
C PHE A 76 -8.97 -13.92 -15.40
N GLU A 77 -9.49 -15.10 -15.73
CA GLU A 77 -10.90 -15.37 -15.52
C GLU A 77 -11.20 -15.50 -14.02
N MET A 78 -12.42 -15.17 -13.60
CA MET A 78 -12.81 -15.30 -12.18
C MET A 78 -12.68 -16.73 -11.65
N LYS A 79 -12.77 -17.76 -12.51
CA LYS A 79 -12.56 -19.17 -12.13
C LYS A 79 -11.12 -19.47 -11.70
N ASP A 80 -10.15 -18.66 -12.11
CA ASP A 80 -8.74 -18.80 -11.74
C ASP A 80 -8.43 -18.21 -10.36
N PHE A 81 -9.37 -17.45 -9.78
CA PHE A 81 -9.25 -16.86 -8.46
C PHE A 81 -9.79 -17.79 -7.38
N SER A 82 -8.95 -18.07 -6.37
CA SER A 82 -9.37 -18.77 -5.16
C SER A 82 -8.69 -18.15 -3.94
N TYR A 83 -9.31 -18.32 -2.77
CA TYR A 83 -8.85 -17.71 -1.53
C TYR A 83 -9.14 -18.59 -0.32
N GLY A 84 -8.37 -18.37 0.75
CA GLY A 84 -8.54 -19.05 2.02
C GLY A 84 -9.63 -18.45 2.90
N HIS A 85 -10.45 -19.30 3.51
CA HIS A 85 -11.48 -18.90 4.48
C HIS A 85 -10.93 -18.85 5.91
N GLU A 86 -10.14 -19.86 6.29
CA GLU A 86 -9.58 -19.98 7.64
C GLU A 86 -8.24 -19.28 7.79
N ASP A 87 -7.36 -19.41 6.81
CA ASP A 87 -6.09 -18.70 6.76
C ASP A 87 -6.06 -17.75 5.57
N PHE A 88 -5.24 -16.70 5.66
CA PHE A 88 -5.08 -15.78 4.55
C PHE A 88 -4.14 -16.35 3.49
N TRP A 89 -4.72 -16.67 2.35
CA TRP A 89 -4.00 -16.89 1.10
C TRP A 89 -4.92 -16.58 -0.08
N MET A 90 -4.31 -16.31 -1.22
CA MET A 90 -5.00 -16.16 -2.50
C MET A 90 -4.19 -16.84 -3.61
N LYS A 91 -4.90 -17.40 -4.58
CA LYS A 91 -4.34 -17.87 -5.85
C LYS A 91 -5.04 -17.19 -7.01
N ILE A 92 -4.25 -16.82 -8.02
CA ILE A 92 -4.73 -16.35 -9.32
C ILE A 92 -3.94 -17.11 -10.39
N GLY A 93 -4.59 -18.11 -11.00
CA GLY A 93 -3.93 -19.07 -11.88
C GLY A 93 -2.80 -19.82 -11.15
N LYS A 94 -1.57 -19.70 -11.64
CA LYS A 94 -0.36 -20.32 -11.05
C LYS A 94 0.30 -19.50 -9.94
N ASN A 95 -0.22 -18.31 -9.64
CA ASN A 95 0.37 -17.38 -8.69
C ASN A 95 -0.24 -17.57 -7.30
N TYR A 96 0.55 -17.38 -6.25
CA TYR A 96 0.13 -17.53 -4.85
C TYR A 96 0.60 -16.33 -4.01
N PHE A 97 -0.29 -15.82 -3.16
CA PHE A 97 -0.01 -14.70 -2.26
C PHE A 97 -0.53 -15.04 -0.86
N SER A 98 0.24 -14.68 0.17
CA SER A 98 -0.08 -14.91 1.58
C SER A 98 0.77 -13.99 2.47
N LYS A 99 0.67 -14.12 3.80
CA LYS A 99 1.55 -13.42 4.73
C LYS A 99 2.94 -14.05 4.84
N GLU A 100 3.10 -15.29 4.39
CA GLU A 100 4.31 -16.08 4.58
C GLU A 100 5.14 -16.19 3.30
N LYS A 101 4.49 -16.08 2.13
CA LYS A 101 5.15 -16.20 0.84
C LYS A 101 4.36 -15.60 -0.33
N ILE A 102 5.11 -15.30 -1.38
CA ILE A 102 4.65 -14.98 -2.72
C ILE A 102 5.27 -16.00 -3.69
N GLU A 103 4.47 -16.57 -4.59
CA GLU A 103 4.94 -17.38 -5.71
C GLU A 103 4.38 -16.78 -7.00
N ILE A 104 5.27 -16.44 -7.93
CA ILE A 104 4.94 -15.75 -9.18
C ILE A 104 5.28 -16.65 -10.36
N SER A 105 4.37 -16.67 -11.34
CA SER A 105 4.54 -17.24 -12.67
C SER A 105 3.66 -16.43 -13.63
N LEU A 106 4.23 -15.36 -14.16
CA LEU A 106 3.59 -14.41 -15.08
C LEU A 106 4.42 -14.29 -16.34
N MET A 107 3.78 -14.31 -17.50
CA MET A 107 4.44 -14.16 -18.78
C MET A 107 3.50 -13.52 -19.78
N ASN A 108 3.99 -12.52 -20.51
CA ASN A 108 3.38 -11.97 -21.70
C ASN A 108 4.50 -11.58 -22.68
N ASP A 109 4.14 -10.94 -23.80
CA ASP A 109 5.09 -10.56 -24.85
C ASP A 109 6.15 -9.53 -24.40
N GLN A 110 5.94 -8.86 -23.26
CA GLN A 110 6.78 -7.78 -22.77
C GLN A 110 7.63 -8.17 -21.56
N ILE A 111 7.18 -9.14 -20.76
CA ILE A 111 7.86 -9.54 -19.52
C ILE A 111 7.58 -10.99 -19.14
N GLU A 112 8.61 -11.64 -18.61
CA GLU A 112 8.53 -12.91 -17.89
C GLU A 112 8.95 -12.70 -16.43
N LEU A 113 8.10 -13.10 -15.49
CA LEU A 113 8.35 -13.06 -14.06
C LEU A 113 8.09 -14.45 -13.48
N SER A 114 9.09 -15.00 -12.79
CA SER A 114 8.90 -16.25 -12.04
C SER A 114 9.73 -16.29 -10.78
N GLY A 115 9.28 -17.03 -9.77
CA GLY A 115 10.07 -17.27 -8.56
C GLY A 115 9.24 -17.32 -7.29
N ARG A 116 9.93 -17.36 -6.17
CA ARG A 116 9.32 -17.47 -4.84
C ARG A 116 10.05 -16.59 -3.84
N ILE A 117 9.28 -15.84 -3.07
CA ILE A 117 9.75 -14.99 -1.99
C ILE A 117 9.04 -15.39 -0.70
N GLY A 118 9.78 -15.75 0.33
CA GLY A 118 9.27 -15.88 1.69
C GLY A 118 9.28 -14.53 2.40
N LEU A 119 8.26 -14.31 3.24
CA LEU A 119 8.04 -13.08 4.01
C LEU A 119 8.15 -13.42 5.50
N TYR A 120 9.00 -12.71 6.23
CA TYR A 120 9.33 -13.02 7.63
C TYR A 120 9.23 -11.78 8.50
N GLU A 121 8.93 -11.99 9.79
CA GLU A 121 8.91 -10.91 10.80
C GLU A 121 7.96 -9.76 10.43
N LEU A 122 6.73 -10.11 10.01
CA LEU A 122 5.72 -9.12 9.68
C LEU A 122 5.46 -8.20 10.86
N THR A 123 5.34 -6.91 10.57
CA THR A 123 5.02 -5.86 11.55
C THR A 123 3.59 -5.37 11.32
N PRO A 124 2.55 -6.11 11.76
CA PRO A 124 1.18 -5.65 11.68
C PRO A 124 0.94 -4.49 12.65
N LEU A 125 -0.11 -3.72 12.40
CA LEU A 125 -0.51 -2.63 13.29
C LEU A 125 -1.01 -3.15 14.64
N LYS A 126 -0.76 -2.39 15.71
CA LYS A 126 -1.39 -2.62 17.01
C LYS A 126 -2.89 -2.34 16.90
N ARG A 127 -3.69 -3.21 17.51
CA ARG A 127 -5.16 -3.19 17.42
C ARG A 127 -5.75 -2.99 18.79
N THR A 128 -6.83 -2.21 18.85
CA THR A 128 -7.68 -2.08 20.03
C THR A 128 -9.14 -2.19 19.60
N LEU A 129 -10.08 -2.22 20.55
CA LEU A 129 -11.50 -2.24 20.20
C LEU A 129 -11.91 -1.01 19.37
N LEU A 130 -11.42 0.19 19.71
CA LEU A 130 -11.71 1.42 18.97
C LEU A 130 -10.86 1.56 17.69
N MET A 131 -9.77 0.81 17.58
CA MET A 131 -8.83 0.86 16.47
C MET A 131 -8.53 -0.56 15.97
N PRO A 132 -9.54 -1.27 15.42
CA PRO A 132 -9.38 -2.66 15.01
C PRO A 132 -8.43 -2.82 13.82
N ASN A 133 -8.31 -1.79 12.99
CA ASN A 133 -7.40 -1.69 11.85
C ASN A 133 -6.97 -0.22 11.65
N ILE A 134 -6.36 0.09 10.51
CA ILE A 134 -5.86 1.43 10.20
C ILE A 134 -6.98 2.49 10.08
N MET A 135 -8.19 2.09 9.70
CA MET A 135 -9.37 2.96 9.58
C MET A 135 -9.99 3.37 10.92
N GLY A 136 -9.49 2.84 12.05
CA GLY A 136 -10.06 3.17 13.36
C GLY A 136 -11.50 2.70 13.47
N PHE A 137 -12.37 3.50 14.09
CA PHE A 137 -13.79 3.16 14.20
C PHE A 137 -14.52 3.18 12.85
N PHE A 138 -14.00 3.86 11.82
CA PHE A 138 -14.61 3.83 10.47
C PHE A 138 -14.57 2.43 9.85
N GLY A 139 -13.67 1.55 10.31
CA GLY A 139 -13.64 0.15 9.89
C GLY A 139 -14.91 -0.63 10.22
N TYR A 140 -15.69 -0.20 11.24
CA TYR A 140 -16.97 -0.85 11.58
C TYR A 140 -18.11 -0.48 10.63
N PHE A 141 -17.93 0.53 9.78
CA PHE A 141 -18.93 0.88 8.78
C PHE A 141 -18.84 -0.04 7.56
N ASN A 142 -19.94 -0.18 6.84
CA ASN A 142 -20.05 -1.02 5.64
C ASN A 142 -20.40 -0.23 4.36
N PHE A 143 -20.44 1.10 4.45
CA PHE A 143 -20.85 2.01 3.37
C PHE A 143 -19.75 2.99 2.89
N MET A 144 -18.51 2.90 3.40
CA MET A 144 -17.39 3.67 2.88
C MET A 144 -17.12 3.31 1.41
N GLU A 145 -16.73 4.31 0.61
CA GLU A 145 -16.41 4.13 -0.81
C GLU A 145 -15.16 3.27 -1.02
N CYS A 146 -14.13 3.51 -0.20
CA CYS A 146 -12.90 2.75 -0.15
C CYS A 146 -12.57 2.44 1.31
N TYR A 147 -12.12 1.23 1.58
CA TYR A 147 -11.53 0.82 2.84
C TYR A 147 -10.07 0.52 2.62
N HIS A 148 -9.27 0.89 3.62
CA HIS A 148 -7.84 0.68 3.63
C HIS A 148 -7.46 -0.29 4.75
N GLY A 149 -6.44 -1.11 4.51
CA GLY A 149 -5.94 -2.10 5.45
C GLY A 149 -4.44 -2.26 5.35
N VAL A 150 -3.75 -2.19 6.49
CA VAL A 150 -2.31 -2.48 6.55
C VAL A 150 -2.12 -3.88 7.12
N VAL A 151 -1.42 -4.72 6.37
CA VAL A 151 -1.08 -6.09 6.77
C VAL A 151 0.30 -6.12 7.42
N SER A 152 1.28 -5.41 6.85
CA SER A 152 2.63 -5.30 7.39
C SER A 152 3.28 -3.98 7.03
N MET A 153 3.70 -3.21 8.04
CA MET A 153 4.46 -1.96 7.87
C MET A 153 5.92 -2.20 7.46
N ASN A 154 6.47 -3.36 7.85
CA ASN A 154 7.84 -3.76 7.57
C ASN A 154 7.98 -5.29 7.76
N HIS A 155 8.76 -5.94 6.90
CA HIS A 155 9.09 -7.36 7.02
C HIS A 155 10.33 -7.68 6.18
N THR A 156 10.99 -8.79 6.48
CA THR A 156 12.17 -9.25 5.76
C THR A 156 11.79 -10.23 4.66
N LEU A 157 12.53 -10.18 3.55
CA LEU A 157 12.34 -11.03 2.38
C LEU A 157 13.44 -12.09 2.28
N ASN A 158 13.09 -13.26 1.75
CA ASN A 158 14.05 -14.31 1.40
C ASN A 158 13.64 -15.01 0.11
N GLY A 159 14.54 -15.09 -0.86
CA GLY A 159 14.31 -15.75 -2.12
C GLY A 159 14.74 -14.88 -3.30
N ASN A 160 14.31 -15.29 -4.48
CA ASN A 160 14.65 -14.61 -5.72
C ASN A 160 13.47 -14.63 -6.69
N LEU A 161 13.47 -13.63 -7.57
CA LEU A 161 12.63 -13.58 -8.75
C LEU A 161 13.52 -13.56 -9.98
N ARG A 162 13.14 -14.32 -10.99
CA ARG A 162 13.65 -14.17 -12.34
C ARG A 162 12.78 -13.13 -13.05
N VAL A 163 13.41 -12.03 -13.45
CA VAL A 163 12.84 -10.96 -14.28
C VAL A 163 13.46 -11.06 -15.67
N ASN A 164 12.70 -11.56 -16.63
CA ASN A 164 13.19 -12.04 -17.92
C ASN A 164 14.33 -13.06 -17.71
N ASN A 165 15.54 -12.74 -18.15
CA ASN A 165 16.71 -13.61 -17.96
C ASN A 165 17.59 -13.22 -16.76
N LYS A 166 17.19 -12.20 -15.98
CA LYS A 166 17.97 -11.70 -14.84
C LYS A 166 17.41 -12.22 -13.53
N SER A 167 18.27 -12.78 -12.68
CA SER A 167 17.91 -13.14 -11.31
C SER A 167 18.04 -11.91 -10.39
N VAL A 168 16.98 -11.59 -9.66
CA VAL A 168 16.91 -10.51 -8.67
C VAL A 168 16.79 -11.15 -7.29
N VAL A 169 17.74 -10.82 -6.41
CA VAL A 169 17.86 -11.42 -5.07
C VAL A 169 17.21 -10.50 -4.03
N PHE A 170 16.31 -11.07 -3.23
CA PHE A 170 15.58 -10.36 -2.18
C PHE A 170 16.00 -10.79 -0.77
N ASN A 171 16.97 -11.69 -0.61
CA ASN A 171 17.49 -12.07 0.71
C ASN A 171 17.86 -10.82 1.53
N THR A 172 17.30 -10.73 2.74
CA THR A 172 17.46 -9.58 3.66
C THR A 172 16.93 -8.25 3.12
N GLY A 173 16.27 -8.24 1.97
CA GLY A 173 15.50 -7.11 1.48
C GLY A 173 14.28 -6.86 2.37
N LYS A 174 13.58 -5.76 2.13
CA LYS A 174 12.41 -5.39 2.92
C LYS A 174 11.15 -5.34 2.07
N GLY A 175 10.03 -5.65 2.70
CA GLY A 175 8.72 -5.49 2.07
C GLY A 175 7.72 -4.72 2.90
N TYR A 176 6.63 -4.35 2.23
CA TYR A 176 5.44 -3.71 2.78
C TYR A 176 4.19 -4.35 2.19
N ILE A 177 3.12 -4.48 3.00
CA ILE A 177 1.86 -5.07 2.55
C ILE A 177 0.67 -4.25 3.03
N GLU A 178 -0.14 -3.80 2.10
CA GLU A 178 -1.44 -3.20 2.35
C GLU A 178 -2.52 -3.75 1.43
N LYS A 179 -3.72 -3.23 1.60
CA LYS A 179 -4.90 -3.68 0.88
C LYS A 179 -5.95 -2.59 0.83
N ASP A 180 -6.57 -2.46 -0.35
CA ASP A 180 -7.74 -1.63 -0.56
C ASP A 180 -8.91 -2.46 -1.09
N TRP A 181 -10.11 -2.09 -0.67
CA TRP A 181 -11.33 -2.70 -1.18
C TRP A 181 -12.51 -1.74 -1.09
N GLY A 182 -13.50 -1.91 -1.96
CA GLY A 182 -14.67 -1.04 -2.00
C GLY A 182 -15.20 -0.86 -3.40
N LYS A 183 -15.63 0.36 -3.72
CA LYS A 183 -16.20 0.73 -5.02
C LYS A 183 -15.22 1.54 -5.86
N SER A 184 -14.65 2.59 -5.31
CA SER A 184 -13.77 3.51 -6.04
C SER A 184 -12.68 4.02 -5.12
N PHE A 185 -11.57 4.48 -5.69
CA PHE A 185 -10.62 5.29 -4.92
C PHE A 185 -11.20 6.69 -4.64
N PRO A 186 -10.76 7.34 -3.54
CA PRO A 186 -11.17 8.71 -3.22
C PRO A 186 -10.88 9.67 -4.38
N ARG A 187 -11.74 10.67 -4.56
CA ARG A 187 -11.62 11.65 -5.67
C ARG A 187 -10.31 12.46 -5.65
N ALA A 188 -9.72 12.63 -4.47
CA ALA A 188 -8.49 13.37 -4.28
C ALA A 188 -7.77 12.86 -3.03
N TYR A 189 -6.48 12.53 -3.16
CA TYR A 189 -5.70 12.01 -2.04
C TYR A 189 -4.20 12.15 -2.24
N VAL A 190 -3.45 12.03 -1.15
CA VAL A 190 -2.01 11.79 -1.16
C VAL A 190 -1.74 10.53 -0.36
N TRP A 191 -0.97 9.59 -0.92
CA TRP A 191 -0.50 8.40 -0.24
C TRP A 191 1.03 8.35 -0.31
N LEU A 192 1.67 8.08 0.83
CA LEU A 192 3.13 7.99 0.97
C LEU A 192 3.47 6.77 1.80
N GLN A 193 4.45 5.99 1.35
CA GLN A 193 4.93 4.84 2.11
C GLN A 193 6.43 4.65 1.94
N SER A 194 7.14 4.47 3.06
CA SER A 194 8.52 3.96 3.06
C SER A 194 8.82 3.18 4.34
N ASN A 195 9.70 2.19 4.23
CA ASN A 195 10.31 1.46 5.34
C ASN A 195 11.83 1.32 5.15
N HIS A 196 12.42 2.21 4.34
CA HIS A 196 13.85 2.26 4.03
C HIS A 196 14.48 3.52 4.60
N PHE A 197 14.36 3.66 5.92
CA PHE A 197 15.01 4.68 6.73
C PHE A 197 16.38 4.19 7.24
N THR A 198 17.16 5.07 7.85
CA THR A 198 18.47 4.73 8.42
C THR A 198 18.35 3.66 9.50
N ASP A 199 17.38 3.79 10.41
CA ASP A 199 17.00 2.68 11.30
C ASP A 199 16.13 1.68 10.53
N SER A 200 16.62 0.44 10.47
CA SER A 200 15.95 -0.68 9.81
C SER A 200 14.51 -0.96 10.31
N ASN A 201 14.18 -0.55 11.54
CA ASN A 201 12.87 -0.73 12.16
C ASN A 201 11.91 0.46 11.97
N THR A 202 12.36 1.54 11.32
CA THR A 202 11.53 2.71 11.07
C THR A 202 10.71 2.52 9.79
N SER A 203 9.42 2.84 9.87
CA SER A 203 8.50 2.77 8.73
C SER A 203 7.41 3.82 8.85
N LEU A 204 7.01 4.37 7.72
CA LEU A 204 5.98 5.38 7.60
C LEU A 204 4.96 4.93 6.54
N LEU A 205 3.69 5.09 6.90
CA LEU A 205 2.56 5.16 5.99
C LEU A 205 1.84 6.47 6.27
N PHE A 206 1.48 7.20 5.22
CA PHE A 206 0.66 8.40 5.27
C PHE A 206 -0.41 8.31 4.18
N SER A 207 -1.64 8.64 4.52
CA SER A 207 -2.75 8.80 3.59
C SER A 207 -3.61 9.98 4.03
N TYR A 208 -3.91 10.89 3.11
CA TYR A 208 -4.77 12.04 3.34
C TYR A 208 -5.70 12.28 2.16
N ALA A 209 -6.99 11.98 2.34
CA ALA A 209 -7.96 11.81 1.25
C ALA A 209 -9.29 12.55 1.48
N ASP A 210 -9.97 12.89 0.39
CA ASP A 210 -11.37 13.37 0.37
C ASP A 210 -12.33 12.19 0.43
N ILE A 211 -12.91 11.95 1.60
CA ILE A 211 -13.78 10.80 1.85
C ILE A 211 -15.24 11.22 1.75
N PRO A 212 -16.04 10.60 0.87
CA PRO A 212 -17.48 10.78 0.88
C PRO A 212 -18.09 10.13 2.12
N PHE A 213 -18.94 10.86 2.83
CA PHE A 213 -19.62 10.38 4.03
C PHE A 213 -21.03 10.96 4.12
N LEU A 214 -22.05 10.11 3.91
CA LEU A 214 -23.47 10.45 4.03
C LEU A 214 -23.88 11.72 3.26
N GLY A 215 -23.42 11.86 2.01
CA GLY A 215 -23.74 13.00 1.14
C GLY A 215 -22.83 14.23 1.31
N LEU A 216 -21.96 14.22 2.32
CA LEU A 216 -20.92 15.24 2.52
C LEU A 216 -19.53 14.67 2.22
N TYR A 217 -18.51 15.52 2.35
CA TYR A 217 -17.11 15.12 2.28
C TYR A 217 -16.37 15.57 3.53
N PHE A 218 -15.47 14.72 4.02
CA PHE A 218 -14.50 15.11 5.02
C PHE A 218 -13.09 14.71 4.59
N LYS A 219 -12.10 15.42 5.10
CA LYS A 219 -10.69 15.10 4.88
C LYS A 219 -10.28 14.01 5.87
N GLY A 220 -10.06 12.78 5.40
CA GLY A 220 -9.58 11.67 6.22
C GLY A 220 -8.07 11.64 6.28
N LEU A 221 -7.50 11.72 7.48
CA LEU A 221 -6.06 11.57 7.73
C LEU A 221 -5.80 10.23 8.40
N ILE A 222 -4.79 9.52 7.89
CA ILE A 222 -4.25 8.30 8.44
C ILE A 222 -2.73 8.37 8.31
N VAL A 223 -2.01 8.28 9.42
CA VAL A 223 -0.56 8.14 9.46
C VAL A 223 -0.19 7.08 10.47
N ASN A 224 0.68 6.17 10.06
CA ASN A 224 1.34 5.23 10.95
C ASN A 224 2.84 5.41 10.84
N LEU A 225 3.46 5.85 11.94
CA LEU A 225 4.91 5.98 12.05
C LEU A 225 5.39 4.99 13.11
N ILE A 226 6.28 4.08 12.73
CA ILE A 226 6.96 3.18 13.65
C ILE A 226 8.39 3.68 13.81
N ILE A 227 8.81 3.89 15.05
CA ILE A 227 10.21 4.23 15.41
C ILE A 227 10.58 3.31 16.57
N ASN A 228 11.72 2.61 16.49
CA ASN A 228 12.17 1.70 17.55
C ASN A 228 11.06 0.75 18.04
N LYS A 229 10.33 0.12 17.10
CA LYS A 229 9.20 -0.79 17.36
C LYS A 229 8.01 -0.16 18.12
N LYS A 230 7.99 1.16 18.27
CA LYS A 230 6.90 1.91 18.87
C LYS A 230 6.07 2.58 17.80
N GLU A 231 4.77 2.28 17.83
CA GLU A 231 3.79 2.83 16.89
C GLU A 231 3.28 4.20 17.37
N TYR A 232 3.32 5.18 16.47
CA TYR A 232 2.72 6.50 16.59
C TYR A 232 1.68 6.68 15.50
N ARG A 233 0.40 6.58 15.88
CA ARG A 233 -0.71 6.76 14.95
C ARG A 233 -1.28 8.17 15.01
N PHE A 234 -1.37 8.84 13.87
CA PHE A 234 -2.07 10.10 13.69
C PHE A 234 -3.25 9.86 12.78
N ALA A 235 -4.46 10.10 13.24
CA ALA A 235 -5.62 9.99 12.39
C ALA A 235 -6.69 10.99 12.80
N THR A 236 -7.58 11.34 11.88
CA THR A 236 -8.74 12.18 12.20
C THR A 236 -9.56 11.60 13.34
N TYR A 237 -9.78 10.28 13.33
CA TYR A 237 -10.52 9.58 14.39
C TYR A 237 -9.82 9.57 15.76
N ASN A 238 -8.55 9.96 15.86
CA ASN A 238 -7.83 10.07 17.13
C ASN A 238 -7.34 11.50 17.42
N GLY A 239 -7.98 12.49 16.80
CA GLY A 239 -7.77 13.91 17.08
C GLY A 239 -6.54 14.52 16.43
N ALA A 240 -5.88 13.82 15.50
CA ALA A 240 -4.81 14.41 14.71
C ALA A 240 -5.35 15.40 13.68
N LYS A 241 -4.58 16.45 13.39
CA LYS A 241 -4.95 17.50 12.44
C LYS A 241 -3.76 17.87 11.56
N ILE A 242 -4.01 18.12 10.29
CA ILE A 242 -3.08 18.82 9.41
C ILE A 242 -3.02 20.29 9.83
N LYS A 243 -1.80 20.83 9.94
CA LYS A 243 -1.51 22.24 10.25
C LYS A 243 -1.00 22.98 9.03
N ILE A 244 -0.18 22.32 8.24
CA ILE A 244 0.35 22.81 6.97
C ILE A 244 0.16 21.69 5.95
N GLU A 245 -0.31 22.07 4.77
CA GLU A 245 -0.40 21.25 3.56
C GLU A 245 0.10 22.12 2.42
N GLU A 246 1.22 21.71 1.83
CA GLU A 246 1.74 22.29 0.60
C GLU A 246 1.90 21.18 -0.43
N ILE A 247 1.39 21.41 -1.63
CA ILE A 247 1.46 20.46 -2.74
C ILE A 247 2.00 21.21 -3.94
N LYS A 248 3.02 20.66 -4.55
CA LYS A 248 3.65 21.14 -5.77
C LYS A 248 3.82 19.95 -6.72
N ASP A 249 4.18 20.22 -7.96
CA ASP A 249 4.41 19.15 -8.93
C ASP A 249 5.49 18.17 -8.42
N GLY A 250 5.09 16.93 -8.20
CA GLY A 250 5.96 15.85 -7.72
C GLY A 250 6.43 15.98 -6.27
N SER A 251 5.92 16.94 -5.47
CA SER A 251 6.32 17.10 -4.06
C SER A 251 5.20 17.54 -3.13
N VAL A 252 5.28 17.11 -1.88
CA VAL A 252 4.30 17.46 -0.84
C VAL A 252 5.00 17.72 0.49
N SER A 253 4.50 18.69 1.22
CA SER A 253 4.93 19.00 2.59
C SER A 253 3.72 19.03 3.52
N TYR A 254 3.82 18.31 4.63
CA TYR A 254 2.77 18.24 5.65
C TYR A 254 3.33 18.46 7.04
N VAL A 255 2.60 19.23 7.85
CA VAL A 255 2.81 19.29 9.30
C VAL A 255 1.57 18.76 10.00
N ILE A 256 1.72 17.67 10.75
CA ILE A 256 0.64 16.99 11.45
C ILE A 256 0.80 17.15 12.96
N LYS A 257 -0.27 17.55 13.64
CA LYS A 257 -0.30 17.72 15.09
C LYS A 257 -1.25 16.74 15.76
N LYS A 258 -0.81 16.09 16.85
CA LYS A 258 -1.66 15.29 17.75
C LYS A 258 -1.16 15.37 19.20
N GLY A 259 -1.90 16.06 20.07
CA GLY A 259 -1.53 16.23 21.47
C GLY A 259 -0.10 16.79 21.62
N PRO A 260 0.82 16.14 22.35
CA PRO A 260 2.20 16.61 22.46
C PRO A 260 3.02 16.36 21.19
N TYR A 261 2.57 15.53 20.26
CA TYR A 261 3.35 15.11 19.10
C TYR A 261 3.17 16.05 17.92
N LEU A 262 4.23 16.25 17.15
CA LEU A 262 4.23 16.96 15.87
C LEU A 262 5.08 16.14 14.88
N LEU A 263 4.58 15.95 13.66
CA LEU A 263 5.26 15.22 12.60
C LEU A 263 5.29 16.09 11.36
N GLU A 264 6.48 16.36 10.87
CA GLU A 264 6.73 17.05 9.60
C GLU A 264 7.14 15.99 8.57
N ILE A 265 6.61 16.11 7.36
CA ILE A 265 6.86 15.20 6.24
C ILE A 265 7.09 16.05 5.01
N ASP A 266 8.23 15.85 4.36
CA ASP A 266 8.53 16.39 3.03
C ASP A 266 8.80 15.19 2.11
N ALA A 267 8.00 15.03 1.07
CA ALA A 267 8.12 13.90 0.15
C ALA A 267 8.24 14.36 -1.29
N VAL A 268 9.12 13.70 -2.05
CA VAL A 268 9.42 14.05 -3.44
C VAL A 268 9.45 12.79 -4.30
N SER A 269 8.79 12.85 -5.45
CA SER A 269 8.80 11.83 -6.49
C SER A 269 9.07 12.47 -7.85
N THR A 270 10.24 12.20 -8.42
CA THR A 270 10.67 12.79 -9.70
C THR A 270 10.17 12.01 -10.91
N VAL A 271 9.96 10.71 -10.77
CA VAL A 271 9.48 9.82 -11.84
C VAL A 271 8.21 9.11 -11.36
N GLN A 272 7.18 9.10 -12.20
CA GLN A 272 5.90 8.47 -11.92
C GLN A 272 5.37 7.80 -13.19
N ILE A 273 4.55 6.77 -13.03
CA ILE A 273 3.89 6.06 -14.14
C ILE A 273 2.43 5.79 -13.80
N GLY A 274 1.61 5.65 -14.84
CA GLY A 274 0.19 5.31 -14.70
C GLY A 274 -0.02 3.86 -14.25
N LEU A 275 -0.92 3.68 -13.30
CA LEU A 275 -1.42 2.38 -12.85
C LEU A 275 -2.94 2.34 -12.97
N ALA A 276 -3.49 1.20 -13.38
CA ALA A 276 -4.93 1.00 -13.39
C ALA A 276 -5.48 1.06 -11.97
N SER A 277 -6.59 1.77 -11.80
CA SER A 277 -7.24 2.03 -10.52
C SER A 277 -8.77 1.94 -10.65
N PRO A 278 -9.49 1.67 -9.54
CA PRO A 278 -10.91 1.37 -9.57
C PRO A 278 -11.80 2.61 -9.59
N LYS A 279 -12.84 2.56 -10.43
CA LYS A 279 -14.00 3.44 -10.40
C LYS A 279 -15.27 2.61 -10.57
N ASN A 280 -16.16 2.67 -9.59
CA ASN A 280 -17.39 1.85 -9.55
C ASN A 280 -17.10 0.36 -9.78
N GLY A 281 -16.04 -0.15 -9.14
CA GLY A 281 -15.54 -1.52 -9.27
C GLY A 281 -14.69 -1.77 -10.52
N LYS A 282 -14.82 -0.96 -11.57
CA LYS A 282 -14.11 -1.15 -12.85
C LYS A 282 -12.68 -0.62 -12.75
N MET A 283 -11.71 -1.37 -13.26
CA MET A 283 -10.29 -0.95 -13.30
C MET A 283 -10.02 -0.04 -14.52
N ILE A 284 -10.67 1.13 -14.57
CA ILE A 284 -10.71 2.01 -15.75
C ILE A 284 -10.00 3.36 -15.56
N GLU A 285 -9.75 3.77 -14.32
CA GLU A 285 -9.06 5.03 -14.03
C GLU A 285 -7.55 4.81 -13.97
N GLN A 286 -6.77 5.89 -14.06
CA GLN A 286 -5.33 5.84 -13.84
C GLN A 286 -4.90 6.73 -12.68
N ILE A 287 -4.09 6.17 -11.79
CA ILE A 287 -3.35 6.91 -10.77
C ILE A 287 -1.89 7.03 -11.19
N LYS A 288 -1.21 8.08 -10.74
CA LYS A 288 0.23 8.24 -10.93
C LYS A 288 0.96 7.88 -9.64
N GLU A 289 1.77 6.84 -9.69
CA GLU A 289 2.61 6.39 -8.56
C GLU A 289 4.09 6.41 -8.97
N GLY A 290 4.95 6.82 -8.04
CA GLY A 290 6.40 6.58 -8.09
C GLY A 290 6.82 5.57 -7.01
N LEU A 291 7.80 4.72 -7.30
CA LEU A 291 8.33 3.69 -6.37
C LEU A 291 9.74 3.96 -5.86
N SER A 292 10.35 5.08 -6.28
CA SER A 292 11.73 5.46 -5.99
C SER A 292 11.83 6.84 -5.34
N GLY A 293 10.73 7.32 -4.75
CA GLY A 293 10.69 8.63 -4.11
C GLY A 293 11.48 8.69 -2.81
N THR A 294 11.57 9.88 -2.24
CA THR A 294 12.13 10.12 -0.91
C THR A 294 11.09 10.73 0.01
N ILE A 295 11.12 10.36 1.29
CA ILE A 295 10.30 10.96 2.34
C ILE A 295 11.21 11.37 3.49
N HIS A 296 11.44 12.67 3.64
CA HIS A 296 12.08 13.23 4.81
C HIS A 296 11.05 13.45 5.92
N ILE A 297 11.38 13.05 7.15
CA ILE A 297 10.51 13.24 8.31
C ILE A 297 11.23 13.92 9.46
N LYS A 298 10.50 14.75 10.21
CA LYS A 298 10.90 15.24 11.53
C LYS A 298 9.79 14.96 12.52
N PHE A 299 10.10 14.21 13.57
CA PHE A 299 9.15 13.82 14.59
C PHE A 299 9.53 14.42 15.94
N TYR A 300 8.59 15.16 16.53
CA TYR A 300 8.78 15.87 17.79
C TYR A 300 7.81 15.40 18.87
N ARG A 301 8.27 15.45 20.13
CA ARG A 301 7.42 15.42 21.32
C ARG A 301 7.60 16.73 22.08
N LYS A 302 6.52 17.51 22.18
CA LYS A 302 6.55 18.91 22.61
C LYS A 302 7.48 19.72 21.69
N LYS A 303 8.63 20.19 22.20
CA LYS A 303 9.65 20.93 21.45
C LYS A 303 10.94 20.13 21.24
N VAL A 304 10.96 18.87 21.63
CA VAL A 304 12.14 17.99 21.53
C VAL A 304 12.03 17.17 20.26
N LEU A 305 13.05 17.26 19.39
CA LEU A 305 13.20 16.40 18.23
C LEU A 305 13.53 14.98 18.69
N ILE A 306 12.72 14.01 18.25
CA ILE A 306 12.86 12.59 18.59
C ILE A 306 13.52 11.83 17.44
N LEU A 307 13.21 12.18 16.20
CA LEU A 307 13.77 11.58 15.00
C LEU A 307 13.76 12.60 13.86
N GLU A 308 14.86 12.67 13.14
CA GLU A 308 14.96 13.27 11.80
C GLU A 308 15.65 12.25 10.91
N ASP A 309 15.00 11.82 9.83
CA ASP A 309 15.50 10.77 8.95
C ASP A 309 14.86 10.88 7.57
N THR A 310 15.45 10.21 6.59
CA THR A 310 14.96 10.18 5.21
C THR A 310 14.74 8.75 4.77
N GLY A 311 13.48 8.43 4.45
CA GLY A 311 13.06 7.17 3.87
C GLY A 311 13.29 7.16 2.36
N LEU A 312 13.92 6.11 1.86
CA LEU A 312 14.15 5.87 0.43
C LEU A 312 13.10 4.92 -0.15
N HIS A 313 13.18 4.67 -1.46
CA HIS A 313 12.29 3.76 -2.20
C HIS A 313 10.83 4.01 -1.89
N ALA A 314 10.45 5.29 -1.75
CA ALA A 314 9.12 5.63 -1.30
C ALA A 314 8.10 5.37 -2.41
N GLY A 315 6.99 4.76 -2.02
CA GLY A 315 5.75 4.77 -2.80
C GLY A 315 5.10 6.13 -2.61
N ILE A 316 4.85 6.87 -3.68
CA ILE A 316 4.28 8.23 -3.62
C ILE A 316 3.20 8.37 -4.69
N GLU A 317 1.98 8.67 -4.23
CA GLU A 317 0.84 9.01 -5.07
C GLU A 317 0.32 10.39 -4.67
N ILE A 318 0.23 11.29 -5.65
CA ILE A 318 -0.30 12.65 -5.46
C ILE A 318 -1.44 12.84 -6.44
N MET A 319 -2.66 12.56 -5.97
CA MET A 319 -3.91 12.67 -6.73
C MET A 319 -4.74 13.88 -6.26
N LYS A 320 -4.09 15.00 -5.95
CA LYS A 320 -4.75 16.26 -5.63
C LYS A 320 -4.49 17.24 -6.77
N ARG A 321 -5.55 17.90 -7.23
CA ARG A 321 -5.49 18.98 -8.23
C ARG A 321 -5.54 20.32 -7.53
#